data_AF-A0AAD9PQ22-F1
#
_entry.id   AF-A0AAD9PQ22-F1
#
_cell.length_a   1.000
_cell.length_b   1.000
_cell.length_c   1.000
_cell.angle_alpha   90.00
_cell.angle_beta   90.00
_cell.angle_gamma   90.00
#
_symmetry.space_group_name_H-M   'P 1'
#
loop_
_entity.id
_entity.type
_entity.pdbx_description
1 polymer ?
#
loop_
_entity_poly.entity_id
_entity_poly.type
_entity_poly.pdbx_seq_one_letter_code
_entity_poly.pdbx_strand_id
1 'polypeptide(L)'
;MIQAICAEICAISKISKKEIGRCFKLILKALETSVDLITTADFMSRFCSNLGLPPNVQKAATHIARKAVDLDLVPGRSPISVAAAAIYMASQASEEKRSQKEIGDIAGVADVTIRQSYRLIYLRAAELFPSDFKFATPVDKLPNL
;
A
#
# COMPACT_ATOMS: atom_id res chain seq x y z
N MET A 1 -10.10 0.86 0.23
CA MET A 1 -11.17 0.86 -0.80
C MET A 1 -11.92 2.19 -0.89
N ILE A 2 -12.16 2.91 0.21
CA ILE A 2 -12.83 4.24 0.18
C ILE A 2 -12.10 5.26 -0.71
N GLN A 3 -10.76 5.29 -0.74
CA GLN A 3 -10.02 6.28 -1.54
C GLN A 3 -10.10 6.06 -3.06
N ALA A 4 -10.19 4.80 -3.51
CA ALA A 4 -10.26 4.49 -4.94
C ALA A 4 -11.70 4.58 -5.47
N ILE A 5 -12.68 4.15 -4.66
CA ILE A 5 -14.11 4.35 -4.96
C ILE A 5 -14.43 5.86 -4.99
N CYS A 6 -13.85 6.66 -4.11
CA CYS A 6 -14.01 8.12 -4.17
C CYS A 6 -13.43 8.75 -5.44
N ALA A 7 -12.34 8.22 -6.00
CA ALA A 7 -11.76 8.75 -7.23
C ALA A 7 -12.64 8.43 -8.45
N GLU A 8 -13.13 7.20 -8.55
CA GLU A 8 -14.08 6.79 -9.59
C GLU A 8 -15.41 7.56 -9.47
N ILE A 9 -15.97 7.73 -8.26
CA ILE A 9 -17.22 8.49 -8.03
C ILE A 9 -17.02 10.00 -8.20
N CYS A 10 -15.87 10.58 -7.83
CA CYS A 10 -15.56 11.99 -8.09
C CYS A 10 -15.39 12.28 -9.59
N ALA A 11 -14.94 11.31 -10.39
CA ALA A 11 -14.81 11.50 -11.84
C ALA A 11 -16.17 11.66 -12.55
N ILE A 12 -17.24 11.10 -11.97
CA ILE A 12 -18.62 11.14 -12.51
C ILE A 12 -19.56 12.04 -11.70
N SER A 13 -19.13 12.56 -10.56
CA SER A 13 -19.93 13.46 -9.69
C SER A 13 -19.24 14.81 -9.51
N LYS A 14 -20.02 15.89 -9.43
CA LYS A 14 -19.50 17.26 -9.20
C LYS A 14 -19.04 17.51 -7.75
N ILE A 15 -18.88 16.46 -6.95
CA ILE A 15 -18.72 16.55 -5.50
C ILE A 15 -17.26 16.30 -5.11
N SER A 16 -16.75 17.16 -4.22
CA SER A 16 -15.38 17.07 -3.73
C SER A 16 -15.17 15.82 -2.86
N LYS A 17 -13.95 15.25 -2.88
CA LYS A 17 -13.54 14.15 -1.99
C LYS A 17 -13.80 14.46 -0.50
N LYS A 18 -13.75 15.75 -0.12
CA LYS A 18 -14.03 16.24 1.23
C LYS A 18 -15.51 16.10 1.58
N GLU A 19 -16.41 16.49 0.67
CA GLU A 19 -17.86 16.30 0.85
C GLU A 19 -18.20 14.82 0.93
N ILE A 20 -17.64 13.98 0.05
CA ILE A 20 -17.89 12.53 0.07
C ILE A 20 -17.46 11.94 1.42
N GLY A 21 -16.28 12.31 1.93
CA GLY A 21 -15.83 11.89 3.26
C GLY A 21 -16.73 12.36 4.40
N ARG A 22 -17.36 13.54 4.26
CA ARG A 22 -18.32 14.07 5.23
C ARG A 22 -19.62 13.28 5.21
N CYS A 23 -20.20 13.09 4.03
CA CYS A 23 -21.43 12.31 3.84
C CYS A 23 -21.26 10.87 4.30
N PHE A 24 -20.13 10.24 3.98
CA PHE A 24 -19.82 8.89 4.43
C PHE A 24 -19.84 8.77 5.96
N LYS A 25 -19.19 9.70 6.69
CA LYS A 25 -19.23 9.72 8.16
C LYS A 25 -20.65 9.91 8.71
N LEU A 26 -21.46 10.77 8.07
CA LEU A 26 -22.84 11.01 8.48
C LEU A 26 -23.70 9.76 8.27
N ILE A 27 -23.52 9.06 7.16
CA ILE A 27 -24.23 7.81 6.85
C ILE A 27 -23.88 6.73 7.89
N LEU A 28 -22.59 6.54 8.20
CA LEU A 28 -22.17 5.58 9.22
C LEU A 28 -22.78 5.88 10.58
N LYS A 29 -22.83 7.17 10.96
CA LYS A 29 -23.44 7.60 12.22
C LYS A 29 -24.96 7.41 12.23
N ALA A 30 -25.63 7.62 11.11
CA ALA A 30 -27.09 7.49 11.00
C ALA A 30 -27.56 6.03 10.94
N LEU A 31 -26.74 5.13 10.41
CA LEU A 31 -27.08 3.70 10.27
C LEU A 31 -26.61 2.85 11.46
N GLU A 32 -26.00 3.45 12.49
CA GLU A 32 -25.36 2.77 13.63
C GLU A 32 -24.46 1.59 13.19
N THR A 33 -23.87 1.71 12.00
CA THR A 33 -23.12 0.63 11.37
C THR A 33 -21.63 0.94 11.46
N SER A 34 -20.84 -0.07 11.81
CA SER A 34 -19.39 -0.01 11.68
C SER A 34 -18.99 -0.65 10.36
N VAL A 35 -18.27 0.08 9.52
CA VAL A 35 -17.52 -0.53 8.43
C VAL A 35 -16.22 -1.05 9.03
N ASP A 36 -15.93 -2.33 8.83
CA ASP A 36 -14.65 -2.91 9.26
C ASP A 36 -13.50 -2.04 8.75
N LEU A 37 -12.58 -1.72 9.66
CA LEU A 37 -11.40 -0.92 9.35
C LEU A 37 -10.63 -1.64 8.25
N ILE A 38 -10.68 -1.10 7.03
CA ILE A 38 -9.97 -1.64 5.86
C ILE A 38 -8.50 -1.78 6.24
N THR A 39 -8.03 -3.02 6.28
CA THR A 39 -6.68 -3.34 6.69
C THR A 39 -5.73 -3.21 5.51
N THR A 40 -4.44 -3.10 5.80
CA THR A 40 -3.37 -3.11 4.79
C THR A 40 -3.44 -4.36 3.89
N ALA A 41 -3.94 -5.48 4.41
CA ALA A 41 -4.11 -6.74 3.67
C ALA A 41 -5.18 -6.65 2.57
N ASP A 42 -6.27 -5.92 2.80
CA ASP A 42 -7.35 -5.76 1.81
C ASP A 42 -6.87 -4.98 0.57
N PHE A 43 -5.92 -4.07 0.78
CA PHE A 43 -5.28 -3.34 -0.31
C PHE A 43 -4.27 -4.20 -1.07
N MET A 44 -3.53 -5.08 -0.38
CA MET A 44 -2.50 -5.92 -0.98
C MET A 44 -3.04 -6.79 -2.10
N SER A 45 -4.14 -7.50 -1.87
CA SER A 45 -4.70 -8.39 -2.90
C SER A 45 -5.07 -7.60 -4.15
N ARG A 46 -5.82 -6.50 -4.01
CA ARG A 46 -6.26 -5.70 -5.15
C ARG A 46 -5.09 -5.07 -5.90
N PHE A 47 -4.14 -4.47 -5.18
CA PHE A 47 -3.03 -3.76 -5.82
C PHE A 47 -2.07 -4.73 -6.52
N CYS A 48 -1.72 -5.85 -5.88
CA CYS A 48 -0.86 -6.86 -6.49
C CYS A 48 -1.51 -7.50 -7.72
N SER A 49 -2.81 -7.82 -7.67
CA SER A 49 -3.53 -8.33 -8.85
C SER A 49 -3.55 -7.32 -9.99
N ASN A 50 -3.83 -6.04 -9.73
CA ASN A 50 -3.85 -5.01 -10.77
C ASN A 50 -2.45 -4.73 -11.36
N LEU A 51 -1.39 -4.95 -10.58
CA LEU A 51 0.00 -4.87 -11.03
C LEU A 51 0.49 -6.17 -11.71
N GLY A 52 -0.35 -7.21 -11.81
CA GLY A 52 0.05 -8.51 -12.34
C GLY A 52 1.17 -9.17 -11.54
N LEU A 53 1.29 -8.88 -10.24
CA LEU A 53 2.32 -9.45 -9.39
C LEU A 53 1.97 -10.89 -8.98
N PRO A 54 2.95 -11.80 -8.96
CA PRO A 54 2.69 -13.19 -8.62
C PRO A 54 2.40 -13.37 -7.11
N PRO A 55 1.71 -14.45 -6.71
CA PRO A 55 1.26 -14.65 -5.32
C PRO A 55 2.39 -14.65 -4.28
N ASN A 56 3.60 -15.09 -4.65
CA ASN A 56 4.78 -15.05 -3.77
C ASN A 56 5.20 -13.61 -3.46
N VAL A 57 5.15 -12.70 -4.44
CA VAL A 57 5.46 -11.28 -4.24
C VAL A 57 4.38 -10.60 -3.41
N GLN A 58 3.10 -10.92 -3.65
CA GLN A 58 2.00 -10.43 -2.82
C GLN A 58 2.13 -10.90 -1.37
N LYS A 59 2.46 -12.17 -1.13
CA LYS A 59 2.69 -12.73 0.22
C LYS A 59 3.82 -12.00 0.92
N ALA A 60 4.92 -11.73 0.20
CA ALA A 60 6.05 -10.96 0.73
C ALA A 60 5.69 -9.52 1.06
N ALA A 61 5.03 -8.80 0.15
CA ALA A 61 4.57 -7.43 0.36
C ALA A 61 3.63 -7.33 1.58
N THR A 62 2.72 -8.30 1.73
CA THR A 62 1.81 -8.38 2.89
C THR A 62 2.59 -8.58 4.19
N HIS A 63 3.58 -9.47 4.18
CA HIS A 63 4.42 -9.71 5.36
C HIS A 63 5.26 -8.49 5.74
N ILE A 64 5.89 -7.83 4.76
CA ILE A 64 6.67 -6.60 4.94
C ILE A 64 5.79 -5.51 5.55
N ALA A 65 4.61 -5.28 4.98
CA ALA A 65 3.67 -4.27 5.47
C ALA A 65 3.24 -4.55 6.92
N ARG A 66 2.93 -5.81 7.26
CA ARG A 66 2.57 -6.21 8.62
C ARG A 66 3.73 -5.98 9.59
N LYS A 67 4.92 -6.51 9.30
CA LYS A 67 6.10 -6.32 10.15
C LYS A 67 6.48 -4.84 10.32
N ALA A 68 6.34 -4.03 9.28
CA ALA A 68 6.62 -2.60 9.37
C ALA A 68 5.71 -1.88 10.37
N VAL A 69 4.44 -2.31 10.47
CA VAL A 69 3.49 -1.81 11.48
C VAL A 69 3.80 -2.39 12.86
N ASP A 70 4.07 -3.69 12.96
CA ASP A 70 4.38 -4.36 14.24
C ASP A 70 5.65 -3.78 14.90
N LEU A 71 6.62 -3.35 14.09
CA LEU A 71 7.88 -2.74 14.52
C LEU A 71 7.80 -1.20 14.64
N ASP A 72 6.62 -0.61 14.47
CA ASP A 72 6.37 0.85 14.50
C ASP A 72 7.32 1.68 13.61
N LEU A 73 7.68 1.15 12.43
CA LEU A 73 8.62 1.82 11.51
C LEU A 73 7.97 2.96 10.72
N VAL A 74 6.64 3.01 10.67
CA VAL A 74 5.88 3.91 9.79
C VAL A 74 4.89 4.79 10.57
N PRO A 75 5.34 5.51 11.61
CA PRO A 75 4.45 6.30 12.44
C PRO A 75 3.78 7.42 11.62
N GLY A 76 2.47 7.58 11.80
CA GLY A 76 1.68 8.61 11.11
C GLY A 76 1.51 8.42 9.60
N ARG A 77 1.95 7.31 9.02
CA ARG A 77 1.72 7.00 7.59
C ARG A 77 0.37 6.32 7.40
N SER A 78 -0.30 6.65 6.29
CA SER A 78 -1.58 6.00 5.97
C SER A 78 -1.34 4.53 5.58
N PRO A 79 -2.28 3.60 5.90
CA PRO A 79 -2.15 2.19 5.51
C PRO A 79 -1.91 1.98 4.01
N ILE A 80 -2.49 2.83 3.16
CA ILE A 80 -2.30 2.78 1.69
C ILE A 80 -0.86 3.13 1.32
N SER A 81 -0.27 4.13 1.96
CA SER A 81 1.13 4.53 1.74
C SER A 81 2.11 3.42 2.17
N VAL A 82 1.83 2.77 3.30
CA VAL A 82 2.61 1.63 3.80
C VAL A 82 2.47 0.44 2.84
N ALA A 83 1.26 0.15 2.38
CA ALA A 83 0.99 -0.88 1.39
C ALA A 83 1.78 -0.65 0.10
N ALA A 84 1.72 0.56 -0.47
CA ALA A 84 2.43 0.91 -1.69
C ALA A 84 3.96 0.78 -1.53
N ALA A 85 4.52 1.20 -0.40
CA ALA A 85 5.95 1.06 -0.12
C ALA A 85 6.38 -0.40 0.03
N ALA A 86 5.59 -1.23 0.71
CA ALA A 86 5.86 -2.66 0.85
C ALA A 86 5.76 -3.42 -0.48
N ILE A 87 4.79 -3.06 -1.34
CA ILE A 87 4.69 -3.59 -2.71
C ILE A 87 5.92 -3.19 -3.53
N TYR A 88 6.33 -1.92 -3.45
CA TYR A 88 7.52 -1.46 -4.15
C TYR A 88 8.76 -2.25 -3.71
N MET A 89 8.99 -2.38 -2.40
CA MET A 89 10.09 -3.17 -1.84
C MET A 89 10.08 -4.62 -2.31
N ALA A 90 8.94 -5.31 -2.22
CA ALA A 90 8.81 -6.70 -2.63
C ALA A 90 9.03 -6.87 -4.15
N SER A 91 8.50 -5.95 -4.96
CA SER A 91 8.66 -5.97 -6.42
C SER A 91 10.14 -5.81 -6.82
N GLN A 92 10.85 -4.88 -6.18
CA GLN A 92 12.27 -4.62 -6.46
C GLN A 92 13.19 -5.78 -6.04
N ALA A 93 12.79 -6.54 -5.01
CA ALA A 93 13.48 -7.74 -4.57
C ALA A 93 13.23 -8.96 -5.48
N SER A 94 12.19 -8.89 -6.31
CA SER A 94 11.77 -9.96 -7.24
C SER A 94 12.20 -9.68 -8.69
N GLU A 95 11.91 -10.62 -9.58
CA GLU A 95 12.08 -10.43 -11.04
C GLU A 95 11.04 -9.45 -11.61
N GLU A 96 9.86 -9.36 -10.97
CA GLU A 96 8.71 -8.56 -11.40
C GLU A 96 8.77 -7.15 -10.83
N LYS A 97 9.73 -6.35 -11.31
CA LYS A 97 9.96 -4.99 -10.83
C LYS A 97 8.85 -4.05 -11.27
N ARG A 98 8.30 -3.28 -10.33
CA ARG A 98 7.33 -2.21 -10.60
C ARG A 98 7.89 -0.86 -10.22
N SER A 99 7.63 0.14 -11.05
CA SER A 99 8.00 1.53 -10.81
C SER A 99 7.10 2.17 -9.74
N GLN A 100 7.59 3.23 -9.11
CA GLN A 100 6.79 4.03 -8.16
C GLN A 100 5.53 4.57 -8.84
N LYS A 101 5.63 4.99 -10.11
CA LYS A 101 4.53 5.52 -10.89
C LYS A 101 3.42 4.48 -11.11
N GLU A 102 3.77 3.27 -11.58
CA GLU A 102 2.78 2.19 -11.77
C GLU A 102 2.03 1.87 -10.47
N ILE A 103 2.76 1.81 -9.35
CA ILE A 103 2.16 1.53 -8.04
C ILE A 103 1.30 2.72 -7.58
N GLY A 104 1.77 3.95 -7.79
CA GLY A 104 1.06 5.18 -7.44
C GLY A 104 -0.25 5.33 -8.19
N ASP A 105 -0.26 5.03 -9.49
CA ASP A 105 -1.44 5.07 -10.36
C ASP A 105 -2.53 4.09 -9.87
N ILE A 106 -2.15 2.89 -9.39
CA ILE A 106 -3.09 1.89 -8.87
C ILE A 106 -3.53 2.18 -7.43
N ALA A 107 -2.60 2.62 -6.58
CA ALA A 107 -2.87 2.88 -5.16
C ALA A 107 -3.53 4.24 -4.91
N GLY A 108 -3.50 5.15 -5.90
CA GLY A 108 -4.02 6.51 -5.79
C GLY A 108 -3.17 7.39 -4.87
N VAL A 109 -1.85 7.17 -4.85
CA VAL A 109 -0.89 7.93 -4.03
C VAL A 109 0.23 8.49 -4.89
N ALA A 110 0.74 9.67 -4.54
CA ALA A 110 1.86 10.28 -5.25
C ALA A 110 3.16 9.49 -5.04
N ASP A 111 4.02 9.47 -6.06
CA ASP A 111 5.34 8.81 -6.04
C ASP A 111 6.19 9.22 -4.83
N VAL A 112 6.17 10.52 -4.50
CA VAL A 112 6.88 11.07 -3.33
C VAL A 112 6.42 10.45 -2.01
N THR A 113 5.14 10.09 -1.90
CA THR A 113 4.57 9.44 -0.71
C THR A 113 5.07 8.01 -0.58
N ILE A 114 5.16 7.28 -1.71
CA ILE A 114 5.74 5.93 -1.76
C ILE A 114 7.20 6.00 -1.34
N ARG A 115 7.96 6.93 -1.92
CA ARG A 115 9.39 7.12 -1.61
C ARG A 115 9.63 7.42 -0.14
N GLN A 116 8.89 8.36 0.44
CA GLN A 116 9.01 8.71 1.86
C GLN A 116 8.72 7.52 2.77
N SER A 117 7.67 6.74 2.45
CA SER A 117 7.31 5.56 3.24
C SER A 117 8.32 4.42 3.06
N TYR A 118 8.85 4.24 1.85
CA TYR A 118 9.88 3.27 1.55
C TYR A 118 11.18 3.54 2.32
N ARG A 119 11.64 4.80 2.40
CA ARG A 119 12.84 5.17 3.17
C ARG A 119 12.77 4.76 4.63
N LEU A 120 11.58 4.82 5.24
CA LEU A 120 11.38 4.43 6.64
C LEU A 120 11.58 2.92 6.84
N ILE A 121 11.01 2.10 5.94
CA ILE A 121 11.12 0.64 6.04
C ILE A 121 12.45 0.09 5.49
N TYR A 122 13.12 0.83 4.59
CA TYR A 122 14.38 0.43 3.97
C TYR A 122 15.48 0.17 5.01
N LEU A 123 15.52 0.96 6.08
CA LEU A 123 16.51 0.84 7.16
C LEU A 123 16.49 -0.53 7.85
N ARG A 124 15.37 -1.25 7.79
CA ARG A 124 15.17 -2.56 8.40
C ARG A 124 14.79 -3.63 7.36
N ALA A 125 15.02 -3.38 6.07
CA ALA A 125 14.54 -4.23 4.97
C ALA A 125 14.88 -5.71 5.19
N ALA A 126 16.10 -6.03 5.65
CA ALA A 126 16.56 -7.40 5.88
C ALA A 126 15.67 -8.18 6.88
N GLU A 127 15.07 -7.49 7.85
CA GLU A 127 14.21 -8.09 8.87
C GLU A 127 12.75 -8.16 8.45
N LEU A 128 12.36 -7.45 7.40
CA LEU A 128 10.98 -7.32 6.96
C LEU A 128 10.55 -8.41 5.97
N PHE A 129 11.48 -9.08 5.29
CA PHE A 129 11.13 -10.15 4.34
C PHE A 129 10.78 -11.47 5.06
N PRO A 130 9.87 -12.28 4.49
CA PRO A 130 9.70 -13.66 4.92
C PRO A 130 10.99 -14.47 4.76
N SER A 131 11.24 -15.42 5.66
CA SER A 131 12.42 -16.30 5.61
C SER A 131 12.43 -17.23 4.39
N ASP A 132 11.26 -17.53 3.82
CA ASP A 132 11.08 -18.37 2.62
C ASP A 132 11.10 -17.57 1.30
N PHE A 133 11.37 -16.26 1.35
CA PHE A 133 11.37 -15.42 0.14
C PHE A 133 12.60 -15.66 -0.74
N LYS A 134 12.36 -15.91 -2.03
CA LYS A 134 13.42 -16.06 -3.05
C LYS A 134 13.76 -14.69 -3.65
N PHE A 135 14.94 -14.18 -3.31
CA PHE A 135 15.43 -12.91 -3.81
C PHE A 135 16.00 -13.06 -5.22
N ALA A 136 15.51 -12.24 -6.15
CA ALA A 136 16.17 -12.00 -7.44
C ALA A 136 17.19 -10.86 -7.31
N THR A 137 16.85 -9.84 -6.52
CA THR A 137 17.77 -8.78 -6.10
C THR A 137 17.96 -8.90 -4.58
N PRO A 138 19.18 -9.15 -4.09
CA PRO A 138 19.43 -9.27 -2.65
C PRO A 138 19.26 -7.91 -1.96
N VAL A 139 18.99 -7.94 -0.65
CA VAL A 139 18.56 -6.77 0.14
C VAL A 139 19.56 -5.62 0.08
N ASP A 140 20.86 -5.92 0.08
CA ASP A 140 21.97 -4.96 -0.01
C ASP A 140 22.03 -4.21 -1.35
N LYS A 141 21.38 -4.76 -2.39
CA LYS A 141 21.30 -4.19 -3.73
C LYS A 141 19.93 -3.59 -4.06
N LEU A 142 19.04 -3.50 -3.08
CA LEU A 142 17.75 -2.83 -3.29
C LEU A 142 17.95 -1.33 -3.58
N PRO A 143 17.09 -0.71 -4.41
CA PRO A 143 17.22 0.70 -4.73
C PRO A 143 17.14 1.57 -3.47
N ASN A 144 18.14 2.42 -3.27
CA ASN A 144 18.09 3.48 -2.25
C ASN A 144 17.58 4.76 -2.93
N LEU A 145 16.40 5.25 -2.53
CA LEU A 145 15.68 6.33 -3.20
C LEU A 145 15.79 7.67 -2.48
#